data_AF-D8THF3-F1
#
_entry.id   AF-D8THF3-F1
#
_cell.length_a   1.000
_cell.length_b   1.000
_cell.length_c   1.000
_cell.angle_alpha   90.00
_cell.angle_beta   90.00
_cell.angle_gamma   90.00
#
_symmetry.space_group_name_H-M   'P 1'
#
loop_
_entity.id
_entity.type
_entity.pdbx_description
1 polymer ?
#
loop_
_entity_poly.entity_id
_entity_poly.type
_entity_poly.pdbx_seq_one_letter_code
_entity_poly.pdbx_strand_id
1 'polypeptide(L)'
;MGLKNPTVLAYASFSASDGTRYEASSPLSLFFEAAAYGRVCERSGFCSNGKIKGYMGSLDTAEQIREALQATHFKKEVVVFADTRLPDSAQTLSRFRDAGYTHVLAVMENPAQCNQLKALFYPSPPGEGPISCGTYETHDSSGNRYPVLFKYLARGVGMTSWWRKWFTVGRAVALGYNVMAVDTDVLVLDDWYWRVKQPPLSDFNMLTQNEWGISFNGGFSYIQNAASSGPIAWLLFEALHRAVRWAEDNSVIEATSPAYREQDVPLDDQGLLQECVFSAVTGRPVFPAVLSFYLEDEDAYRRIGVNRSRSYPVTAELGELVCERYMEASCRTNEKDAVEVSTVMLKMPHSGGQWPSELGGYPFNRTPGPLTVAYRQAYADLGVKLWPDPEDPNTAAAARATKPERFGYVSKAYDGDKGCRGCWAESTWWMTGRHGWWHRQLQGQVPRKVAIGHIWANLFDSKFAKEIILMHTGWYNWRIAARLAKSRPRTYFANQNCFEESHPVPEVRTVVAYQPGVVHGGLSKEQYVAAVRGLAQVAVALGAIAAWPAASCDSEWVLNKEEARQQGRQGTGQHAVPWSYLDTRYIVQAFGDSLENLQCEWMALAHHGR
;
A
#
# COMPACT_ATOMS: atom_id res chain seq x y z
N MET A 1 52.92 -37.02 -10.39
CA MET A 1 52.04 -37.54 -9.32
C MET A 1 52.16 -36.63 -8.11
N GLY A 2 51.03 -36.12 -7.59
CA GLY A 2 50.85 -35.79 -6.18
C GLY A 2 51.30 -34.41 -5.67
N LEU A 3 50.36 -33.46 -5.69
CA LEU A 3 49.99 -32.50 -4.63
C LEU A 3 51.08 -31.88 -3.71
N LYS A 4 51.06 -30.54 -3.60
CA LYS A 4 50.76 -29.83 -2.33
C LYS A 4 50.52 -28.32 -2.52
N ASN A 5 49.55 -27.84 -1.73
CA ASN A 5 48.96 -26.50 -1.60
C ASN A 5 49.91 -25.28 -1.67
N PRO A 6 49.42 -24.11 -2.13
CA PRO A 6 50.08 -22.84 -1.86
C PRO A 6 49.62 -22.23 -0.52
N THR A 7 50.63 -21.83 0.24
CA THR A 7 50.62 -21.10 1.50
C THR A 7 49.99 -19.71 1.36
N VAL A 8 49.08 -19.35 2.26
CA VAL A 8 48.63 -17.97 2.48
C VAL A 8 49.64 -17.28 3.40
N LEU A 9 50.31 -16.25 2.87
CA LEU A 9 51.19 -15.36 3.62
C LEU A 9 50.34 -14.32 4.35
N ALA A 10 50.38 -14.34 5.68
CA ALA A 10 49.92 -13.27 6.55
C ALA A 10 51.13 -12.65 7.25
N TYR A 11 51.35 -11.35 7.04
CA TYR A 11 52.20 -10.52 7.90
C TYR A 11 51.62 -9.11 7.94
N ALA A 12 51.26 -8.67 9.15
CA ALA A 12 51.58 -7.35 9.68
C ALA A 12 51.41 -7.38 11.20
N SER A 13 52.55 -7.23 11.88
CA SER A 13 52.72 -7.07 13.32
C SER A 13 52.43 -5.63 13.74
N PHE A 14 51.88 -5.45 14.95
CA PHE A 14 52.03 -4.22 15.72
C PHE A 14 52.59 -4.56 17.09
N SER A 15 53.75 -3.98 17.38
CA SER A 15 54.42 -3.97 18.68
C SER A 15 54.13 -2.63 19.33
N ALA A 16 53.51 -2.64 20.50
CA ALA A 16 53.55 -1.52 21.43
C ALA A 16 53.62 -2.07 22.86
N SER A 17 54.78 -1.87 23.46
CA SER A 17 55.03 -1.88 24.89
C SER A 17 54.28 -0.72 25.54
N ASP A 18 53.35 -1.00 26.44
CA ASP A 18 53.38 -0.44 27.81
C ASP A 18 52.17 -0.93 28.61
N GLY A 19 52.47 -1.37 29.83
CA GLY A 19 51.51 -1.97 30.74
C GLY A 19 50.52 -0.94 31.29
N THR A 20 49.31 -0.92 30.72
CA THR A 20 48.10 -0.48 31.44
C THR A 20 46.97 -1.44 31.10
N ARG A 21 46.47 -2.16 32.12
CA ARG A 21 45.27 -3.00 32.00
C ARG A 21 44.07 -2.08 31.77
N TYR A 22 43.67 -1.93 30.50
CA TYR A 22 42.31 -1.57 30.15
C TYR A 22 41.53 -2.87 29.93
N GLU A 23 40.48 -3.09 30.73
CA GLU A 23 39.50 -4.12 30.44
C GLU A 23 38.87 -3.82 29.07
N ALA A 24 39.19 -4.66 28.09
CA ALA A 24 38.59 -4.60 26.77
C ALA A 24 37.11 -5.01 26.87
N SER A 25 36.25 -4.01 27.03
CA SER A 25 34.86 -4.14 26.57
C SER A 25 34.90 -4.31 25.05
N SER A 26 34.28 -5.37 24.58
CA SER A 26 34.21 -5.75 23.17
C SER A 26 33.67 -4.60 22.30
N PRO A 27 34.33 -4.20 21.19
CA PRO A 27 33.77 -3.25 20.23
C PRO A 27 32.52 -3.77 19.50
N LEU A 28 32.17 -5.06 19.68
CA LEU A 28 30.99 -5.69 19.08
C LEU A 28 29.72 -5.59 19.94
N SER A 29 29.80 -5.07 21.18
CA SER A 29 28.61 -4.82 22.01
C SER A 29 28.06 -3.39 21.93
N LEU A 30 28.77 -2.47 21.27
CA LEU A 30 28.36 -1.05 21.14
C LEU A 30 27.41 -0.76 19.96
N PHE A 31 26.96 -1.79 19.23
CA PHE A 31 25.95 -1.67 18.17
C PHE A 31 24.59 -2.32 18.52
N PHE A 32 24.42 -2.83 19.75
CA PHE A 32 23.19 -3.53 20.16
C PHE A 32 22.43 -2.91 21.32
N GLU A 33 22.81 -1.71 21.76
CA GLU A 33 21.93 -0.81 22.54
C GLU A 33 21.51 0.38 21.68
N ALA A 34 20.93 0.09 20.50
CA ALA A 34 19.95 1.03 19.97
C ALA A 34 18.82 1.04 21.00
N ALA A 35 18.67 2.17 21.69
CA ALA A 35 17.61 2.42 22.67
C ALA A 35 16.28 1.81 22.20
N ALA A 36 15.44 1.43 23.16
CA ALA A 36 14.01 1.31 22.93
C ALA A 36 13.47 2.68 22.48
N TYR A 37 13.75 3.03 21.23
CA TYR A 37 13.24 4.21 20.54
C TYR A 37 11.75 3.96 20.38
N GLY A 38 10.97 4.83 20.99
CA GLY A 38 9.52 4.70 21.08
C GLY A 38 8.91 4.41 19.72
N ARG A 39 8.14 3.33 19.63
CA ARG A 39 7.41 2.98 18.41
C ARG A 39 6.45 4.12 18.07
N VAL A 40 6.19 4.34 16.78
CA VAL A 40 5.32 5.46 16.35
C VAL A 40 3.99 5.47 17.08
N CYS A 41 3.39 4.29 17.29
CA CYS A 41 2.11 4.10 17.98
C CYS A 41 2.05 4.52 19.46
N GLU A 42 3.18 4.84 20.10
CA GLU A 42 3.24 5.08 21.55
C GLU A 42 2.50 6.35 21.93
N ARG A 43 2.57 7.38 21.07
CA ARG A 43 1.97 8.70 21.31
C ARG A 43 0.46 8.62 21.49
N SER A 44 -0.22 7.81 20.69
CA SER A 44 -1.67 7.57 20.79
C SER A 44 -2.05 6.52 21.82
N GLY A 45 -1.08 5.73 22.28
CA GLY A 45 -1.33 4.53 23.07
C GLY A 45 -2.06 3.43 22.30
N PHE A 46 -1.99 3.41 20.96
CA PHE A 46 -2.55 2.36 20.09
C PHE A 46 -1.53 1.27 19.72
N CYS A 47 -0.37 1.23 20.38
CA CYS A 47 0.54 0.09 20.27
C CYS A 47 -0.14 -1.21 20.72
N SER A 48 -0.35 -2.14 19.79
CA SER A 48 -1.01 -3.41 20.05
C SER A 48 -0.06 -4.60 20.08
N ASN A 49 1.23 -4.39 19.78
CA ASN A 49 2.26 -5.44 19.86
C ASN A 49 2.19 -6.16 21.21
N GLY A 50 2.05 -7.49 21.15
CA GLY A 50 1.93 -8.36 22.32
C GLY A 50 0.58 -8.30 23.05
N LYS A 51 -0.41 -7.53 22.56
CA LYS A 51 -1.71 -7.30 23.21
C LYS A 51 -2.90 -7.98 22.52
N ILE A 52 -2.68 -8.60 21.36
CA ILE A 52 -3.72 -9.31 20.61
C ILE A 52 -3.60 -10.83 20.78
N LYS A 53 -4.70 -11.55 20.56
CA LYS A 53 -4.73 -13.03 20.64
C LYS A 53 -4.24 -13.70 19.37
N GLY A 54 -4.38 -13.03 18.23
CA GLY A 54 -4.10 -13.60 16.91
C GLY A 54 -5.20 -14.56 16.46
N TYR A 55 -5.37 -14.67 15.15
CA TYR A 55 -6.41 -15.50 14.53
C TYR A 55 -5.86 -16.27 13.33
N MET A 56 -6.25 -17.53 13.15
CA MET A 56 -5.88 -18.32 11.98
C MET A 56 -7.09 -19.16 11.59
N GLY A 57 -7.77 -18.83 10.49
CA GLY A 57 -8.98 -19.58 10.13
C GLY A 57 -9.76 -19.02 8.95
N SER A 58 -10.90 -19.65 8.69
CA SER A 58 -11.86 -19.20 7.69
C SER A 58 -12.59 -17.94 8.16
N LEU A 59 -13.06 -17.11 7.23
CA LEU A 59 -13.87 -15.92 7.49
C LEU A 59 -15.28 -16.06 6.90
N ASP A 60 -15.69 -17.27 6.55
CA ASP A 60 -16.87 -17.54 5.73
C ASP A 60 -18.19 -17.25 6.45
N THR A 61 -18.27 -17.51 7.75
CA THR A 61 -19.49 -17.32 8.56
C THR A 61 -19.43 -16.09 9.46
N ALA A 62 -20.60 -15.70 9.98
CA ALA A 62 -20.73 -14.60 10.94
C ALA A 62 -19.98 -14.89 12.26
N GLU A 63 -19.99 -16.14 12.74
CA GLU A 63 -19.28 -16.57 13.95
C GLU A 63 -17.77 -16.43 13.75
N GLN A 64 -17.28 -16.91 12.60
CA GLN A 64 -15.87 -16.88 12.25
C GLN A 64 -15.33 -15.46 12.14
N ILE A 65 -16.04 -14.55 11.44
CA ILE A 65 -15.60 -13.16 11.36
C ILE A 65 -15.67 -12.45 12.72
N ARG A 66 -16.67 -12.76 13.57
CA ARG A 66 -16.71 -12.23 14.95
C ARG A 66 -15.51 -12.72 15.77
N GLU A 67 -15.19 -14.01 15.70
CA GLU A 67 -14.02 -14.58 16.37
C GLU A 67 -12.72 -13.92 15.89
N ALA A 68 -12.54 -13.82 14.57
CA ALA A 68 -11.37 -13.18 13.96
C ALA A 68 -11.19 -11.74 14.44
N LEU A 69 -12.26 -10.95 14.42
CA LEU A 69 -12.22 -9.57 14.90
C LEU A 69 -11.94 -9.49 16.39
N GLN A 70 -12.57 -10.32 17.22
CA GLN A 70 -12.35 -10.39 18.67
C GLN A 70 -10.91 -10.77 19.02
N ALA A 71 -10.29 -11.65 18.25
CA ALA A 71 -8.92 -12.09 18.47
C ALA A 71 -7.88 -11.07 17.97
N THR A 72 -8.25 -10.24 16.99
CA THR A 72 -7.31 -9.33 16.30
C THR A 72 -7.34 -7.91 16.82
N HIS A 73 -8.50 -7.38 17.21
CA HIS A 73 -8.64 -5.95 17.45
C HIS A 73 -7.80 -5.44 18.63
N PHE A 74 -7.50 -4.15 18.61
CA PHE A 74 -7.04 -3.42 19.78
C PHE A 74 -7.85 -2.13 19.93
N LYS A 75 -8.53 -1.95 21.07
CA LYS A 75 -9.45 -0.81 21.29
C LYS A 75 -10.48 -0.63 20.17
N LYS A 76 -11.06 -1.74 19.68
CA LYS A 76 -12.00 -1.81 18.54
C LYS A 76 -11.43 -1.36 17.18
N GLU A 77 -10.13 -1.13 17.07
CA GLU A 77 -9.46 -0.89 15.79
C GLU A 77 -8.94 -2.20 15.19
N VAL A 78 -9.09 -2.36 13.87
CA VAL A 78 -8.50 -3.44 13.08
C VAL A 78 -7.95 -2.89 11.76
N VAL A 79 -6.76 -3.33 11.36
CA VAL A 79 -6.21 -3.10 10.02
C VAL A 79 -6.54 -4.31 9.16
N VAL A 80 -7.04 -4.11 7.95
CA VAL A 80 -7.40 -5.19 7.01
C VAL A 80 -6.71 -4.94 5.69
N PHE A 81 -6.02 -5.95 5.18
CA PHE A 81 -5.53 -6.00 3.81
C PHE A 81 -5.80 -7.37 3.20
N ALA A 82 -5.82 -7.47 1.88
CA ALA A 82 -5.90 -8.75 1.19
C ALA A 82 -4.92 -8.80 0.02
N ASP A 83 -4.25 -9.94 -0.15
CA ASP A 83 -3.35 -10.17 -1.28
C ASP A 83 -3.25 -11.67 -1.56
N THR A 84 -2.89 -12.00 -2.79
CA THR A 84 -2.57 -13.38 -3.20
C THR A 84 -1.06 -13.63 -3.15
N ARG A 85 -0.24 -12.57 -3.03
CA ARG A 85 1.22 -12.61 -3.01
C ARG A 85 1.72 -12.67 -1.57
N LEU A 86 2.31 -13.82 -1.23
CA LEU A 86 2.91 -14.04 0.09
C LEU A 86 4.04 -13.05 0.42
N PRO A 87 4.97 -12.71 -0.51
CA PRO A 87 6.04 -11.75 -0.19
C PRO A 87 5.50 -10.39 0.24
N ASP A 88 4.52 -9.86 -0.48
CA ASP A 88 3.98 -8.52 -0.25
C ASP A 88 3.19 -8.47 1.06
N SER A 89 2.44 -9.53 1.34
CA SER A 89 1.74 -9.72 2.61
C SER A 89 2.69 -9.78 3.81
N ALA A 90 3.81 -10.51 3.66
CA ALA A 90 4.81 -10.61 4.72
C ALA A 90 5.55 -9.30 4.95
N GLN A 91 5.90 -8.57 3.88
CA GLN A 91 6.48 -7.23 3.98
C GLN A 91 5.51 -6.25 4.64
N THR A 92 4.23 -6.29 4.27
CA THR A 92 3.18 -5.45 4.87
C THR A 92 3.04 -5.71 6.36
N LEU A 93 2.89 -6.98 6.77
CA LEU A 93 2.85 -7.34 8.19
C LEU A 93 4.08 -6.86 8.94
N SER A 94 5.28 -6.98 8.35
CA SER A 94 6.50 -6.47 8.98
C SER A 94 6.44 -4.96 9.20
N ARG A 95 5.99 -4.17 8.22
CA ARG A 95 5.94 -2.71 8.35
C ARG A 95 4.97 -2.24 9.42
N PHE A 96 3.80 -2.88 9.52
CA PHE A 96 2.85 -2.58 10.60
C PHE A 96 3.39 -2.99 11.98
N ARG A 97 4.05 -4.15 12.08
CA ARG A 97 4.67 -4.61 13.34
C ARG A 97 5.83 -3.72 13.79
N ASP A 98 6.67 -3.26 12.87
CA ASP A 98 7.72 -2.26 13.12
C ASP A 98 7.12 -0.98 13.70
N ALA A 99 5.97 -0.55 13.19
CA ALA A 99 5.23 0.61 13.70
C ALA A 99 4.50 0.35 15.03
N GLY A 100 4.44 -0.91 15.49
CA GLY A 100 3.79 -1.33 16.73
C GLY A 100 2.29 -1.66 16.60
N TYR A 101 1.81 -1.83 15.37
CA TYR A 101 0.46 -2.26 15.04
C TYR A 101 0.46 -3.74 14.65
N THR A 102 -0.09 -4.58 15.52
CA THR A 102 -0.34 -6.01 15.29
C THR A 102 -1.81 -6.37 15.17
N HIS A 103 -2.73 -5.43 15.42
CA HIS A 103 -4.17 -5.61 15.18
C HIS A 103 -4.50 -5.62 13.69
N VAL A 104 -3.75 -6.41 12.92
CA VAL A 104 -3.78 -6.53 11.46
C VAL A 104 -4.33 -7.91 11.10
N LEU A 105 -5.43 -7.95 10.35
CA LEU A 105 -6.01 -9.15 9.78
C LEU A 105 -5.60 -9.23 8.29
N ALA A 106 -4.64 -10.10 8.00
CA ALA A 106 -4.26 -10.43 6.62
C ALA A 106 -5.31 -11.38 6.02
N VAL A 107 -5.92 -11.01 4.89
CA VAL A 107 -6.87 -11.88 4.17
C VAL A 107 -6.15 -12.52 2.99
N MET A 108 -5.80 -13.79 3.13
CA MET A 108 -5.03 -14.54 2.13
C MET A 108 -5.95 -15.41 1.27
N GLU A 109 -5.41 -15.92 0.15
CA GLU A 109 -6.18 -16.74 -0.78
C GLU A 109 -6.52 -18.12 -0.21
N ASN A 110 -5.59 -18.71 0.54
CA ASN A 110 -5.75 -20.06 1.05
C ASN A 110 -5.05 -20.30 2.41
N PRO A 111 -5.45 -21.34 3.17
CA PRO A 111 -4.90 -21.60 4.50
C PRO A 111 -3.39 -21.88 4.52
N ALA A 112 -2.83 -22.41 3.42
CA ALA A 112 -1.40 -22.70 3.33
C ALA A 112 -0.57 -21.41 3.36
N GLN A 113 -1.01 -20.34 2.70
CA GLN A 113 -0.37 -19.03 2.77
C GLN A 113 -0.41 -18.45 4.18
N CYS A 114 -1.55 -18.56 4.88
CA CYS A 114 -1.65 -18.17 6.27
C CYS A 114 -0.66 -18.94 7.16
N ASN A 115 -0.55 -20.26 7.00
CA ASN A 115 0.43 -21.06 7.74
C ASN A 115 1.88 -20.68 7.42
N GLN A 116 2.18 -20.32 6.16
CA GLN A 116 3.48 -19.81 5.76
C GLN A 116 3.78 -18.46 6.43
N LEU A 117 2.83 -17.51 6.45
CA LEU A 117 2.97 -16.26 7.20
C LEU A 117 3.26 -16.53 8.67
N LYS A 118 2.49 -17.42 9.31
CA LYS A 118 2.71 -17.80 10.72
C LYS A 118 4.13 -18.33 10.94
N ALA A 119 4.64 -19.18 10.05
CA ALA A 119 5.99 -19.71 10.13
C ALA A 119 7.07 -18.62 9.99
N LEU A 120 6.86 -17.61 9.13
CA LEU A 120 7.83 -16.51 8.92
C LEU A 120 7.99 -15.64 10.17
N PHE A 121 6.92 -15.46 10.94
CA PHE A 121 6.90 -14.65 12.16
C PHE A 121 7.06 -15.48 13.45
N TYR A 122 7.40 -16.77 13.33
CA TYR A 122 7.66 -17.66 14.47
C TYR A 122 9.17 -17.91 14.69
N PRO A 123 9.65 -17.98 15.95
CA PRO A 123 8.96 -17.49 17.15
C PRO A 123 8.78 -15.97 17.04
N SER A 124 7.66 -15.47 17.54
CA SER A 124 7.43 -14.03 17.56
C SER A 124 8.47 -13.40 18.48
N PRO A 125 9.12 -12.29 18.08
CA PRO A 125 9.98 -11.55 18.98
C PRO A 125 9.22 -11.24 20.28
N PRO A 126 9.88 -11.32 21.45
CA PRO A 126 9.26 -10.98 22.72
C PRO A 126 8.54 -9.62 22.62
N GLY A 127 7.26 -9.61 22.97
CA GLY A 127 6.45 -8.39 22.96
C GLY A 127 5.77 -8.03 21.64
N GLU A 128 5.91 -8.79 20.54
CA GLU A 128 5.11 -8.54 19.33
C GLU A 128 3.83 -9.39 19.26
N GLY A 129 3.84 -10.59 19.83
CA GLY A 129 2.68 -11.49 19.84
C GLY A 129 2.34 -12.12 18.48
N PRO A 130 1.27 -12.92 18.42
CA PRO A 130 0.86 -13.68 17.24
C PRO A 130 0.37 -12.77 16.11
N ILE A 131 0.20 -13.36 14.91
CA ILE A 131 -0.43 -12.69 13.76
C ILE A 131 -1.89 -13.10 13.63
N SER A 132 -2.67 -12.31 12.89
CA SER A 132 -4.00 -12.69 12.44
C SER A 132 -4.04 -12.85 10.92
N CYS A 133 -4.51 -14.01 10.46
CA CYS A 133 -4.65 -14.36 9.06
C CYS A 133 -5.97 -15.11 8.83
N GLY A 134 -6.78 -14.62 7.89
CA GLY A 134 -8.06 -15.19 7.53
C GLY A 134 -8.12 -15.58 6.05
N THR A 135 -8.99 -16.53 5.71
CA THR A 135 -9.21 -16.98 4.33
C THR A 135 -10.70 -17.17 4.05
N TYR A 136 -11.09 -17.13 2.79
CA TYR A 136 -12.45 -17.54 2.37
C TYR A 136 -12.38 -18.86 1.62
N GLU A 137 -13.48 -19.61 1.64
CA GLU A 137 -13.64 -20.81 0.84
C GLU A 137 -13.40 -20.53 -0.65
N THR A 138 -12.56 -21.38 -1.24
CA THR A 138 -12.21 -21.34 -2.66
C THR A 138 -12.87 -22.47 -3.46
N HIS A 139 -13.56 -23.38 -2.76
CA HIS A 139 -14.23 -24.54 -3.31
C HIS A 139 -15.64 -24.67 -2.71
N ASP A 140 -16.56 -25.27 -3.46
CA ASP A 140 -17.90 -25.63 -2.99
C ASP A 140 -17.88 -26.90 -2.12
N SER A 141 -19.06 -27.29 -1.60
CA SER A 141 -19.22 -28.49 -0.78
C SER A 141 -18.91 -29.81 -1.51
N SER A 142 -18.87 -29.79 -2.84
CA SER A 142 -18.51 -30.92 -3.70
C SER A 142 -17.01 -30.94 -4.05
N GLY A 143 -16.24 -29.94 -3.59
CA GLY A 143 -14.82 -29.80 -3.87
C GLY A 143 -14.51 -29.14 -5.21
N ASN A 144 -15.49 -28.60 -5.93
CA ASN A 144 -15.24 -27.85 -7.16
C ASN A 144 -14.77 -26.44 -6.82
N ARG A 145 -13.76 -25.97 -7.54
CA ARG A 145 -13.20 -24.63 -7.35
C ARG A 145 -14.18 -23.56 -7.85
N TYR A 146 -14.39 -22.50 -7.07
CA TYR A 146 -15.15 -21.33 -7.55
C TYR A 146 -14.40 -20.64 -8.71
N PRO A 147 -15.10 -20.13 -9.73
CA PRO A 147 -14.48 -19.60 -10.95
C PRO A 147 -13.36 -18.58 -10.68
N VAL A 148 -13.62 -17.64 -9.75
CA VAL A 148 -12.66 -16.62 -9.34
C VAL A 148 -12.16 -16.79 -7.92
N LEU A 149 -12.23 -18.01 -7.39
CA LEU A 149 -11.84 -18.37 -6.01
C LEU A 149 -12.65 -17.66 -4.91
N PHE A 150 -13.79 -17.06 -5.21
CA PHE A 150 -14.63 -16.42 -4.19
C PHE A 150 -16.09 -16.77 -4.43
N LYS A 151 -16.74 -17.35 -3.43
CA LYS A 151 -18.05 -17.98 -3.55
C LYS A 151 -19.20 -17.06 -3.98
N TYR A 152 -19.04 -15.75 -3.84
CA TYR A 152 -20.07 -14.77 -4.21
C TYR A 152 -19.93 -14.25 -5.63
N LEU A 153 -18.87 -14.59 -6.37
CA LEU A 153 -18.63 -14.11 -7.72
C LEU A 153 -18.66 -15.26 -8.72
N ALA A 154 -19.62 -15.26 -9.64
CA ALA A 154 -19.72 -16.28 -10.70
C ALA A 154 -18.67 -16.11 -11.80
N ARG A 155 -18.13 -14.89 -11.95
CA ARG A 155 -17.08 -14.51 -12.93
C ARG A 155 -16.21 -13.37 -12.40
N GLY A 156 -15.17 -13.04 -13.16
CA GLY A 156 -14.30 -11.90 -12.85
C GLY A 156 -15.04 -10.57 -12.99
N VAL A 157 -15.01 -9.78 -11.94
CA VAL A 157 -15.34 -8.34 -11.92
C VAL A 157 -14.24 -7.73 -11.07
N GLY A 158 -13.34 -6.93 -11.64
CA GLY A 158 -12.15 -6.44 -10.92
C GLY A 158 -11.25 -7.57 -10.34
N MET A 159 -10.49 -7.26 -9.29
CA MET A 159 -9.62 -8.23 -8.62
C MET A 159 -10.29 -8.87 -7.39
N THR A 160 -10.38 -10.20 -7.37
CA THR A 160 -11.00 -10.95 -6.26
C THR A 160 -10.41 -10.65 -4.88
N SER A 161 -9.09 -10.48 -4.78
CA SER A 161 -8.44 -10.17 -3.50
C SER A 161 -9.01 -8.88 -2.88
N TRP A 162 -9.20 -7.85 -3.70
CA TRP A 162 -9.78 -6.59 -3.26
C TRP A 162 -11.24 -6.75 -2.81
N TRP A 163 -12.02 -7.58 -3.48
CA TRP A 163 -13.37 -7.90 -3.01
C TRP A 163 -13.40 -8.64 -1.67
N ARG A 164 -12.47 -9.56 -1.43
CA ARG A 164 -12.32 -10.20 -0.11
C ARG A 164 -11.92 -9.19 0.97
N LYS A 165 -11.05 -8.21 0.66
CA LYS A 165 -10.72 -7.08 1.54
C LYS A 165 -12.01 -6.35 1.91
N TRP A 166 -12.74 -5.84 0.93
CA TRP A 166 -13.94 -5.03 1.17
C TRP A 166 -15.10 -5.79 1.79
N PHE A 167 -15.26 -7.08 1.50
CA PHE A 167 -16.22 -7.95 2.21
C PHE A 167 -15.87 -8.09 3.70
N THR A 168 -14.58 -8.22 4.02
CA THR A 168 -14.11 -8.28 5.40
C THR A 168 -14.31 -6.94 6.10
N VAL A 169 -13.97 -5.83 5.44
CA VAL A 169 -14.12 -4.46 5.94
C VAL A 169 -15.59 -4.13 6.21
N GLY A 170 -16.48 -4.38 5.24
CA GLY A 170 -17.92 -4.10 5.37
C GLY A 170 -18.57 -4.85 6.53
N ARG A 171 -18.25 -6.14 6.69
CA ARG A 171 -18.74 -6.93 7.83
C ARG A 171 -18.15 -6.48 9.17
N ALA A 172 -16.88 -6.07 9.21
CA ALA A 172 -16.26 -5.53 10.42
C ALA A 172 -16.90 -4.20 10.86
N VAL A 173 -17.17 -3.30 9.92
CA VAL A 173 -17.87 -2.03 10.17
C VAL A 173 -19.30 -2.27 10.63
N ALA A 174 -20.03 -3.20 9.98
CA ALA A 174 -21.37 -3.59 10.41
C ALA A 174 -21.39 -4.16 11.85
N LEU A 175 -20.32 -4.85 12.26
CA LEU A 175 -20.12 -5.34 13.64
C LEU A 175 -19.61 -4.26 14.62
N GLY A 176 -19.48 -3.00 14.18
CA GLY A 176 -19.12 -1.86 15.02
C GLY A 176 -17.62 -1.72 15.31
N TYR A 177 -16.75 -2.24 14.43
CA TYR A 177 -15.31 -2.01 14.50
C TYR A 177 -14.90 -0.80 13.67
N ASN A 178 -13.87 -0.10 14.14
CA ASN A 178 -13.14 0.87 13.32
C ASN A 178 -12.13 0.10 12.47
N VAL A 179 -12.01 0.47 11.20
CA VAL A 179 -11.25 -0.32 10.23
C VAL A 179 -10.31 0.58 9.44
N MET A 180 -9.03 0.22 9.40
CA MET A 180 -8.07 0.74 8.42
C MET A 180 -7.94 -0.31 7.29
N ALA A 181 -8.55 -0.03 6.14
CA ALA A 181 -8.43 -0.86 4.94
C ALA A 181 -7.24 -0.37 4.11
N VAL A 182 -6.28 -1.25 3.83
CA VAL A 182 -5.06 -0.89 3.10
C VAL A 182 -4.68 -1.94 2.06
N ASP A 183 -3.95 -1.50 1.04
CA ASP A 183 -3.20 -2.39 0.15
C ASP A 183 -1.83 -2.76 0.73
N THR A 184 -1.16 -3.72 0.09
CA THR A 184 0.15 -4.25 0.54
C THR A 184 1.34 -3.36 0.19
N ASP A 185 1.10 -2.23 -0.43
CA ASP A 185 2.05 -1.19 -0.83
C ASP A 185 1.88 0.10 -0.02
N VAL A 186 1.28 -0.03 1.16
CA VAL A 186 1.17 1.03 2.18
C VAL A 186 2.33 1.00 3.18
N LEU A 187 2.73 2.19 3.61
CA LEU A 187 3.75 2.51 4.60
C LEU A 187 3.12 3.16 5.83
N VAL A 188 3.57 2.75 7.01
CA VAL A 188 3.26 3.45 8.27
C VAL A 188 4.42 4.36 8.63
N LEU A 189 4.28 5.62 8.28
CA LEU A 189 5.32 6.64 8.39
C LEU A 189 5.29 7.35 9.74
N ASP A 190 4.15 7.45 10.42
CA ASP A 190 4.02 8.04 11.77
C ASP A 190 2.77 7.48 12.51
N ASP A 191 2.46 7.99 13.71
CA ASP A 191 1.29 7.59 14.47
C ASP A 191 -0.03 8.08 13.82
N TRP A 192 -0.62 7.22 12.99
CA TRP A 192 -1.92 7.47 12.38
C TRP A 192 -3.01 7.71 13.42
N TYR A 193 -3.07 6.89 14.47
CA TYR A 193 -4.13 6.99 15.47
C TYR A 193 -4.02 8.28 16.27
N TRP A 194 -2.81 8.75 16.55
CA TRP A 194 -2.65 10.06 17.19
C TRP A 194 -3.29 11.16 16.32
N ARG A 195 -3.00 11.18 15.02
CA ARG A 195 -3.55 12.18 14.09
C ARG A 195 -5.05 12.08 13.91
N VAL A 196 -5.56 10.88 13.64
CA VAL A 196 -6.95 10.70 13.24
C VAL A 196 -7.95 10.82 14.40
N LYS A 197 -7.48 10.61 15.63
CA LYS A 197 -8.30 10.77 16.84
C LYS A 197 -8.35 12.20 17.35
N GLN A 198 -7.75 13.14 16.64
CA GLN A 198 -7.81 14.56 16.93
C GLN A 198 -8.63 15.32 15.89
N PRO A 199 -9.23 16.46 16.29
CA PRO A 199 -9.82 17.39 15.34
C PRO A 199 -8.82 17.86 14.28
N PRO A 200 -9.25 18.08 13.03
CA PRO A 200 -10.62 17.87 12.55
C PRO A 200 -10.93 16.42 12.14
N LEU A 201 -9.93 15.52 12.09
CA LEU A 201 -10.09 14.17 11.55
C LEU A 201 -10.98 13.27 12.41
N SER A 202 -11.04 13.52 13.72
CA SER A 202 -11.90 12.78 14.66
C SER A 202 -13.39 12.86 14.32
N ASP A 203 -13.80 13.89 13.59
CA ASP A 203 -15.19 14.10 13.19
C ASP A 203 -15.58 13.34 11.91
N PHE A 204 -14.61 12.75 11.21
CA PHE A 204 -14.85 12.00 9.99
C PHE A 204 -15.21 10.56 10.33
N ASN A 205 -16.24 10.04 9.68
CA ASN A 205 -16.62 8.65 9.80
C ASN A 205 -15.87 7.77 8.79
N MET A 206 -15.48 8.33 7.65
CA MET A 206 -14.61 7.68 6.67
C MET A 206 -13.67 8.70 6.02
N LEU A 207 -12.40 8.33 5.94
CA LEU A 207 -11.34 9.02 5.19
C LEU A 207 -10.80 8.05 4.14
N THR A 208 -10.58 8.49 2.92
CA THR A 208 -9.99 7.66 1.86
C THR A 208 -9.01 8.46 1.02
N GLN A 209 -8.03 7.78 0.43
CA GLN A 209 -7.12 8.42 -0.50
C GLN A 209 -7.87 8.90 -1.75
N ASN A 210 -7.44 10.05 -2.28
CA ASN A 210 -7.80 10.50 -3.61
C ASN A 210 -6.80 9.99 -4.65
N GLU A 211 -7.28 9.33 -5.70
CA GLU A 211 -6.45 8.91 -6.83
C GLU A 211 -6.07 10.12 -7.71
N TRP A 212 -7.07 10.69 -8.39
CA TRP A 212 -7.01 11.92 -9.18
C TRP A 212 -8.38 12.61 -9.19
N GLY A 213 -8.40 13.94 -9.04
CA GLY A 213 -9.65 14.70 -9.06
C GLY A 213 -10.54 14.43 -7.84
N ILE A 214 -11.64 13.72 -8.04
CA ILE A 214 -12.56 13.23 -6.99
C ILE A 214 -12.78 11.74 -7.26
N SER A 215 -11.72 10.95 -7.07
CA SER A 215 -11.75 9.50 -7.30
C SER A 215 -11.28 8.76 -6.06
N PHE A 216 -12.04 7.75 -5.68
CA PHE A 216 -11.77 6.85 -4.57
C PHE A 216 -10.54 6.02 -4.92
N ASN A 217 -9.58 5.93 -4.01
CA ASN A 217 -8.52 4.95 -4.09
C ASN A 217 -8.67 3.95 -2.94
N GLY A 218 -8.76 2.66 -3.28
CA GLY A 218 -8.97 1.57 -2.34
C GLY A 218 -7.71 1.13 -1.60
N GLY A 219 -6.54 1.68 -1.95
CA GLY A 219 -5.27 1.37 -1.31
C GLY A 219 -5.11 1.97 0.08
N PHE A 220 -5.88 3.01 0.41
CA PHE A 220 -6.02 3.49 1.78
C PHE A 220 -7.43 3.99 2.08
N SER A 221 -8.05 3.45 3.13
CA SER A 221 -9.25 4.00 3.75
C SER A 221 -9.27 3.75 5.25
N TYR A 222 -9.71 4.75 6.01
CA TYR A 222 -9.91 4.64 7.44
C TYR A 222 -11.37 4.96 7.80
N ILE A 223 -12.02 4.00 8.44
CA ILE A 223 -13.42 4.07 8.87
C ILE A 223 -13.45 4.10 10.39
N GLN A 224 -14.08 5.11 10.97
CA GLN A 224 -14.23 5.21 12.42
C GLN A 224 -15.60 5.71 12.83
N ASN A 225 -16.12 5.19 13.94
CA ASN A 225 -17.40 5.63 14.52
C ASN A 225 -18.56 5.63 13.52
N ALA A 226 -18.49 4.81 12.47
CA ALA A 226 -19.58 4.62 11.52
C ALA A 226 -20.66 3.78 12.18
N ALA A 227 -21.92 4.17 12.00
CA ALA A 227 -23.04 3.38 12.48
C ALA A 227 -23.14 2.08 11.67
N SER A 228 -23.42 0.97 12.34
CA SER A 228 -23.59 -0.35 11.70
C SER A 228 -24.68 -0.40 10.63
N SER A 229 -25.65 0.52 10.71
CA SER A 229 -26.74 0.73 9.74
C SER A 229 -26.67 2.10 9.06
N GLY A 230 -25.51 2.76 9.13
CA GLY A 230 -25.26 4.07 8.55
C GLY A 230 -24.89 4.03 7.06
N PRO A 231 -24.84 5.21 6.39
CA PRO A 231 -24.48 5.32 4.97
C PRO A 231 -23.12 4.68 4.61
N ILE A 232 -22.11 4.72 5.48
CA ILE A 232 -20.81 4.10 5.21
C ILE A 232 -20.89 2.58 5.25
N ALA A 233 -21.60 2.01 6.23
CA ALA A 233 -21.81 0.56 6.29
C ALA A 233 -22.57 0.07 5.04
N TRP A 234 -23.60 0.80 4.62
CA TRP A 234 -24.32 0.56 3.36
C TRP A 234 -23.39 0.64 2.15
N LEU A 235 -22.56 1.67 2.06
CA LEU A 235 -21.64 1.89 0.93
C LEU A 235 -20.69 0.71 0.74
N LEU A 236 -20.10 0.20 1.83
CA LEU A 236 -19.15 -0.91 1.81
C LEU A 236 -19.82 -2.23 1.40
N PHE A 237 -21.06 -2.44 1.83
CA PHE A 237 -21.87 -3.56 1.37
C PHE A 237 -22.23 -3.41 -0.11
N GLU A 238 -22.77 -2.26 -0.49
CA GLU A 238 -23.38 -2.06 -1.79
C GLU A 238 -22.34 -2.15 -2.91
N ALA A 239 -21.12 -1.64 -2.71
CA ALA A 239 -20.06 -1.72 -3.73
C ALA A 239 -19.80 -3.16 -4.18
N LEU A 240 -19.65 -4.10 -3.24
CA LEU A 240 -19.48 -5.52 -3.57
C LEU A 240 -20.80 -6.18 -3.97
N HIS A 241 -21.93 -5.78 -3.40
CA HIS A 241 -23.25 -6.29 -3.81
C HIS A 241 -23.50 -6.03 -5.31
N ARG A 242 -23.14 -4.85 -5.83
CA ARG A 242 -23.20 -4.53 -7.27
C ARG A 242 -22.32 -5.49 -8.08
N ALA A 243 -21.07 -5.69 -7.66
CA ALA A 243 -20.16 -6.63 -8.32
C ALA A 243 -20.70 -8.08 -8.29
N VAL A 244 -21.30 -8.53 -7.18
CA VAL A 244 -21.92 -9.86 -7.07
C VAL A 244 -23.07 -10.01 -8.06
N ARG A 245 -23.98 -9.02 -8.12
CA ARG A 245 -25.12 -9.06 -9.03
C ARG A 245 -24.68 -9.08 -10.48
N TRP A 246 -23.72 -8.24 -10.85
CA TRP A 246 -23.19 -8.20 -12.21
C TRP A 246 -22.22 -9.33 -12.53
N ALA A 247 -21.66 -10.02 -11.55
CA ALA A 247 -20.94 -11.27 -11.79
C ALA A 247 -21.93 -12.42 -12.05
N GLU A 248 -23.05 -12.44 -11.33
CA GLU A 248 -24.09 -13.46 -11.45
C GLU A 248 -24.92 -13.30 -12.73
N ASP A 249 -25.40 -12.09 -13.03
CA ASP A 249 -26.19 -11.78 -14.22
C ASP A 249 -25.99 -10.31 -14.64
N ASN A 250 -25.44 -10.12 -15.84
CA ASN A 250 -25.17 -8.82 -16.46
C ASN A 250 -26.09 -8.55 -17.66
N SER A 251 -27.05 -9.43 -17.95
CA SER A 251 -27.91 -9.34 -19.14
C SER A 251 -28.62 -7.98 -19.25
N VAL A 252 -28.98 -7.38 -18.12
CA VAL A 252 -29.62 -6.04 -18.08
C VAL A 252 -28.66 -4.94 -18.54
N ILE A 253 -27.39 -4.98 -18.13
CA ILE A 253 -26.40 -4.00 -18.62
C ILE A 253 -26.05 -4.29 -20.07
N GLU A 254 -25.86 -5.55 -20.46
CA GLU A 254 -25.62 -5.95 -21.84
C GLU A 254 -26.74 -5.54 -22.80
N ALA A 255 -27.99 -5.51 -22.32
CA ALA A 255 -29.14 -5.01 -23.08
C ALA A 255 -29.16 -3.48 -23.15
N THR A 256 -28.59 -2.80 -22.15
CA THR A 256 -28.59 -1.34 -22.04
C THR A 256 -27.47 -0.69 -22.85
N SER A 257 -26.31 -1.33 -22.99
CA SER A 257 -25.16 -0.79 -23.73
C SER A 257 -24.46 -1.88 -24.55
N PRO A 258 -24.50 -1.84 -25.90
CA PRO A 258 -23.71 -2.76 -26.73
C PRO A 258 -22.19 -2.63 -26.50
N ALA A 259 -21.70 -1.44 -26.13
CA ALA A 259 -20.29 -1.20 -25.81
C ALA A 259 -19.80 -2.02 -24.60
N TYR A 260 -20.72 -2.41 -23.71
CA TYR A 260 -20.44 -3.34 -22.62
C TYR A 260 -19.95 -4.70 -23.14
N ARG A 261 -20.50 -5.21 -24.26
CA ARG A 261 -20.18 -6.54 -24.79
C ARG A 261 -18.75 -6.64 -25.33
N GLU A 262 -18.16 -5.51 -25.68
CA GLU A 262 -16.87 -5.47 -26.38
C GLU A 262 -15.70 -5.14 -25.45
N GLN A 263 -15.94 -4.58 -24.27
CA GLN A 263 -14.88 -3.90 -23.51
C GLN A 263 -14.52 -4.49 -22.14
N ASP A 264 -15.23 -5.51 -21.61
CA ASP A 264 -15.05 -6.01 -20.23
C ASP A 264 -15.00 -4.86 -19.22
N VAL A 265 -16.11 -4.59 -18.53
CA VAL A 265 -16.27 -3.34 -17.77
C VAL A 265 -15.04 -3.01 -16.91
N PRO A 266 -14.44 -1.82 -17.05
CA PRO A 266 -13.33 -1.38 -16.21
C PRO A 266 -13.84 -0.98 -14.81
N LEU A 267 -14.65 -1.83 -14.19
CA LEU A 267 -15.16 -1.66 -12.83
C LEU A 267 -14.35 -2.56 -11.90
N ASP A 268 -13.45 -1.91 -11.19
CA ASP A 268 -12.79 -2.46 -10.02
C ASP A 268 -13.51 -2.03 -8.73
N ASP A 269 -12.93 -2.39 -7.59
CA ASP A 269 -13.44 -2.00 -6.28
C ASP A 269 -13.45 -0.48 -6.09
N GLN A 270 -12.45 0.22 -6.60
CA GLN A 270 -12.32 1.67 -6.46
C GLN A 270 -13.46 2.41 -7.18
N GLY A 271 -13.72 2.03 -8.45
CA GLY A 271 -14.81 2.59 -9.24
C GLY A 271 -16.16 2.35 -8.59
N LEU A 272 -16.42 1.14 -8.12
CA LEU A 272 -17.68 0.78 -7.47
C LEU A 272 -17.89 1.45 -6.11
N LEU A 273 -16.82 1.60 -5.31
CA LEU A 273 -16.87 2.37 -4.07
C LEU A 273 -17.17 3.85 -4.36
N GLN A 274 -16.55 4.42 -5.40
CA GLN A 274 -16.81 5.80 -5.84
C GLN A 274 -18.27 6.01 -6.25
N GLU A 275 -18.88 5.07 -7.00
CA GLU A 275 -20.30 5.14 -7.33
C GLU A 275 -21.20 5.13 -6.08
N CYS A 276 -20.83 4.30 -5.10
CA CYS A 276 -21.58 4.21 -3.86
C CYS A 276 -21.41 5.49 -3.01
N VAL A 277 -20.24 6.14 -3.05
CA VAL A 277 -20.07 7.50 -2.50
C VAL A 277 -21.05 8.46 -3.18
N PHE A 278 -21.12 8.49 -4.51
CA PHE A 278 -22.05 9.38 -5.22
C PHE A 278 -23.53 9.10 -4.89
N SER A 279 -23.88 7.83 -4.75
CA SER A 279 -25.22 7.43 -4.29
C SER A 279 -25.52 7.99 -2.90
N ALA A 280 -24.56 7.87 -1.97
CA ALA A 280 -24.68 8.40 -0.62
C ALA A 280 -24.72 9.93 -0.56
N VAL A 281 -23.98 10.63 -1.43
CA VAL A 281 -24.02 12.10 -1.52
C VAL A 281 -25.39 12.59 -1.99
N THR A 282 -25.95 11.96 -3.02
CA THR A 282 -27.26 12.33 -3.57
C THR A 282 -28.42 11.86 -2.69
N GLY A 283 -28.17 10.87 -1.82
CA GLY A 283 -29.22 10.20 -1.04
C GLY A 283 -30.09 9.29 -1.89
N ARG A 284 -29.63 8.89 -3.07
CA ARG A 284 -30.34 8.02 -4.01
C ARG A 284 -29.35 7.09 -4.72
N PRO A 285 -29.70 5.83 -5.00
CA PRO A 285 -28.86 4.99 -5.85
C PRO A 285 -28.64 5.64 -7.22
N VAL A 286 -27.37 5.78 -7.61
CA VAL A 286 -26.94 6.22 -8.94
C VAL A 286 -25.85 5.28 -9.45
N PHE A 287 -25.71 5.19 -10.77
CA PHE A 287 -24.74 4.30 -11.42
C PHE A 287 -23.87 5.04 -12.45
N PRO A 288 -22.96 5.93 -12.02
CA PRO A 288 -22.16 6.73 -12.93
C PRO A 288 -21.29 5.95 -13.92
N ALA A 289 -20.86 4.73 -13.62
CA ALA A 289 -20.19 3.85 -14.56
C ALA A 289 -21.13 3.40 -15.69
N VAL A 290 -22.40 3.11 -15.37
CA VAL A 290 -23.44 2.91 -16.38
C VAL A 290 -23.69 4.21 -17.15
N LEU A 291 -23.63 5.36 -16.46
CA LEU A 291 -23.76 6.68 -17.11
C LEU A 291 -22.54 7.08 -17.95
N SER A 292 -21.34 6.56 -17.67
CA SER A 292 -20.13 6.81 -18.47
C SER A 292 -20.18 6.13 -19.84
N PHE A 293 -21.14 5.24 -20.09
CA PHE A 293 -21.48 4.83 -21.45
C PHE A 293 -22.22 5.92 -22.24
N TYR A 294 -22.71 6.98 -21.59
CA TYR A 294 -23.41 8.13 -22.19
C TYR A 294 -22.52 9.38 -22.24
N LEU A 295 -21.20 9.22 -22.40
CA LEU A 295 -20.13 10.24 -22.26
C LEU A 295 -20.22 11.53 -23.11
N GLU A 296 -21.36 11.86 -23.71
CA GLU A 296 -21.61 13.15 -24.41
C GLU A 296 -22.63 14.06 -23.69
N ASP A 297 -22.90 13.88 -22.38
CA ASP A 297 -23.87 14.72 -21.64
C ASP A 297 -23.23 15.58 -20.52
N GLU A 298 -22.76 16.76 -20.92
CA GLU A 298 -22.24 17.84 -20.05
C GLU A 298 -23.29 18.39 -19.06
N ASP A 299 -24.58 18.32 -19.38
CA ASP A 299 -25.66 18.87 -18.55
C ASP A 299 -26.04 17.95 -17.39
N ALA A 300 -25.86 16.63 -17.55
CA ALA A 300 -25.95 15.66 -16.45
C ALA A 300 -24.83 15.86 -15.43
N TYR A 301 -23.61 16.16 -15.90
CA TYR A 301 -22.43 16.39 -15.05
C TYR A 301 -22.59 17.62 -14.14
N ARG A 302 -23.19 18.71 -14.63
CA ARG A 302 -23.44 19.93 -13.84
C ARG A 302 -24.47 19.76 -12.73
N ARG A 303 -25.38 18.78 -12.84
CA ARG A 303 -26.45 18.54 -11.84
C ARG A 303 -25.97 17.79 -10.59
N ILE A 304 -24.77 17.21 -10.61
CA ILE A 304 -24.24 16.37 -9.51
C ILE A 304 -23.64 17.21 -8.36
N GLY A 305 -23.56 18.53 -8.50
CA GLY A 305 -23.48 19.44 -7.34
C GLY A 305 -22.27 19.24 -6.43
N VAL A 306 -21.11 18.85 -6.98
CA VAL A 306 -19.89 18.69 -6.19
C VAL A 306 -19.01 19.93 -6.32
N ASN A 307 -19.14 20.85 -5.38
CA ASN A 307 -18.06 21.78 -5.07
C ASN A 307 -18.17 22.32 -3.63
N ARG A 308 -17.14 22.05 -2.82
CA ARG A 308 -16.38 23.02 -2.00
C ARG A 308 -15.40 22.30 -1.07
N SER A 309 -14.13 22.66 -1.15
CA SER A 309 -13.15 22.45 -0.08
C SER A 309 -13.56 23.28 1.15
N ARG A 310 -13.37 22.73 2.35
CA ARG A 310 -13.55 23.46 3.62
C ARG A 310 -12.23 23.48 4.39
N SER A 311 -11.96 24.62 5.00
CA SER A 311 -10.80 24.85 5.87
C SER A 311 -11.21 24.63 7.32
N TYR A 312 -10.41 23.89 8.08
CA TYR A 312 -10.67 23.53 9.47
C TYR A 312 -9.54 24.03 10.37
N PRO A 313 -9.81 24.70 11.50
CA PRO A 313 -8.78 25.12 12.43
C PRO A 313 -8.11 23.91 13.09
N VAL A 314 -6.80 24.00 13.30
CA VAL A 314 -5.98 22.94 13.89
C VAL A 314 -5.55 23.35 15.31
N THR A 315 -5.48 22.39 16.23
CA THR A 315 -4.94 22.63 17.58
C THR A 315 -3.42 22.84 17.53
N ALA A 316 -2.86 23.61 18.48
CA ALA A 316 -1.44 24.00 18.47
C ALA A 316 -0.44 22.83 18.34
N GLU A 317 -0.77 21.63 18.83
CA GLU A 317 0.11 20.43 18.75
C GLU A 317 0.15 19.75 17.37
N LEU A 318 -0.88 19.94 16.54
CA LEU A 318 -0.93 19.39 15.17
C LEU A 318 -0.38 20.40 14.14
N GLY A 319 -0.43 21.70 14.44
CA GLY A 319 0.11 22.77 13.60
C GLY A 319 1.61 22.60 13.27
N GLU A 320 2.41 22.09 14.22
CA GLU A 320 3.84 21.82 13.99
C GLU A 320 4.11 20.69 12.99
N LEU A 321 3.15 19.83 12.69
CA LEU A 321 3.31 18.63 11.85
C LEU A 321 2.60 18.73 10.49
N VAL A 322 1.77 19.76 10.30
CA VAL A 322 1.08 20.01 9.04
C VAL A 322 2.04 20.68 8.06
N CYS A 323 2.14 20.10 6.86
CA CYS A 323 2.74 20.75 5.71
C CYS A 323 1.78 20.58 4.54
N GLU A 324 1.49 21.64 3.78
CA GLU A 324 0.70 21.53 2.53
C GLU A 324 1.58 21.70 1.28
N ARG A 325 2.88 21.98 1.46
CA ARG A 325 3.89 22.18 0.41
C ARG A 325 5.10 21.29 0.64
N TYR A 326 5.19 20.17 -0.06
CA TYR A 326 6.20 19.13 0.19
C TYR A 326 7.45 19.20 -0.70
N MET A 327 7.61 20.24 -1.51
CA MET A 327 8.77 20.37 -2.41
C MET A 327 10.06 20.86 -1.72
N GLU A 328 9.98 21.48 -0.54
CA GLU A 328 11.14 22.02 0.18
C GLU A 328 11.39 21.22 1.47
N ALA A 329 12.63 20.79 1.69
CA ALA A 329 13.04 20.10 2.93
C ALA A 329 12.82 20.94 4.20
N SER A 330 12.66 22.26 4.05
CA SER A 330 12.27 23.18 5.11
C SER A 330 10.83 23.65 4.95
N CYS A 331 9.88 22.90 5.51
CA CYS A 331 8.53 23.43 5.68
C CYS A 331 8.57 24.48 6.81
N ARG A 332 8.50 25.78 6.48
CA ARG A 332 8.35 26.83 7.49
C ARG A 332 6.98 26.62 8.17
N THR A 333 7.00 26.15 9.41
CA THR A 333 5.87 25.68 10.22
C THR A 333 4.78 26.73 10.54
N ASN A 334 4.73 27.86 9.85
CA ASN A 334 3.91 29.01 10.28
C ASN A 334 2.93 29.53 9.21
N GLU A 335 2.70 28.85 8.08
CA GLU A 335 1.88 29.46 7.02
C GLU A 335 0.37 29.25 7.12
N LYS A 336 -0.18 28.28 7.90
CA LYS A 336 -1.64 28.17 8.10
C LYS A 336 -2.06 27.49 9.42
N ASP A 337 -2.92 28.16 10.19
CA ASP A 337 -3.65 27.60 11.35
C ASP A 337 -4.76 26.61 10.96
N ALA A 338 -4.81 26.18 9.69
CA ALA A 338 -5.92 25.40 9.17
C ALA A 338 -5.48 24.39 8.10
N VAL A 339 -6.12 23.22 8.13
CA VAL A 339 -5.95 22.14 7.13
C VAL A 339 -7.18 22.06 6.24
N GLU A 340 -6.96 21.70 4.98
CA GLU A 340 -8.05 21.45 4.05
C GLU A 340 -8.23 19.96 3.77
N VAL A 341 -9.47 19.49 3.94
CA VAL A 341 -9.90 18.14 3.58
C VAL A 341 -11.11 18.27 2.64
N SER A 342 -11.08 17.60 1.50
CA SER A 342 -12.24 17.57 0.59
C SER A 342 -13.30 16.66 1.21
N THR A 343 -14.48 17.19 1.53
CA THR A 343 -15.43 16.50 2.41
C THR A 343 -16.87 16.69 1.97
N VAL A 344 -17.71 15.70 2.30
CA VAL A 344 -19.15 15.72 2.05
C VAL A 344 -19.89 14.95 3.15
N MET A 345 -21.16 15.29 3.36
CA MET A 345 -22.05 14.53 4.23
C MET A 345 -22.75 13.45 3.40
N LEU A 346 -22.60 12.20 3.80
CA LEU A 346 -23.26 11.04 3.22
C LEU A 346 -24.63 10.85 3.86
N LYS A 347 -25.64 10.61 3.02
CA LYS A 347 -27.02 10.28 3.39
C LYS A 347 -27.29 8.83 3.00
N MET A 348 -28.24 8.18 3.65
CA MET A 348 -28.64 6.82 3.30
C MET A 348 -29.34 6.82 1.94
N PRO A 349 -28.82 6.12 0.91
CA PRO A 349 -29.47 6.09 -0.39
C PRO A 349 -30.77 5.30 -0.37
N HIS A 350 -31.79 5.80 -1.05
CA HIS A 350 -33.03 5.07 -1.22
C HIS A 350 -33.71 5.41 -2.54
N SER A 351 -34.20 4.41 -3.27
CA SER A 351 -34.86 4.62 -4.58
C SER A 351 -36.28 5.15 -4.44
N GLY A 352 -36.96 4.78 -3.35
CA GLY A 352 -38.39 5.03 -3.14
C GLY A 352 -39.27 4.24 -4.12
N GLY A 353 -38.75 3.15 -4.69
CA GLY A 353 -39.38 2.39 -5.76
C GLY A 353 -39.19 3.00 -7.16
N GLN A 354 -38.41 4.08 -7.28
CA GLN A 354 -38.21 4.80 -8.54
C GLN A 354 -36.75 4.77 -8.96
N TRP A 355 -36.51 4.39 -10.22
CA TRP A 355 -35.20 4.22 -10.84
C TRP A 355 -35.14 4.97 -12.16
N PRO A 356 -34.92 6.30 -12.13
CA PRO A 356 -34.94 7.12 -13.33
C PRO A 356 -33.78 6.75 -14.27
N SER A 357 -34.04 6.67 -15.57
CA SER A 357 -33.03 6.31 -16.57
C SER A 357 -31.88 7.30 -16.62
N GLU A 358 -32.15 8.59 -16.37
CA GLU A 358 -31.16 9.66 -16.31
C GLU A 358 -30.16 9.52 -15.15
N LEU A 359 -30.43 8.63 -14.19
CA LEU A 359 -29.53 8.26 -13.09
C LEU A 359 -28.91 6.87 -13.25
N GLY A 360 -29.08 6.25 -14.41
CA GLY A 360 -28.61 4.90 -14.75
C GLY A 360 -29.68 3.80 -14.65
N GLY A 361 -30.93 4.15 -14.32
CA GLY A 361 -32.03 3.19 -14.24
C GLY A 361 -31.84 2.13 -13.16
N TYR A 362 -32.45 0.95 -13.36
CA TYR A 362 -32.25 -0.23 -12.52
C TYR A 362 -31.38 -1.24 -13.28
N PRO A 363 -30.04 -1.25 -13.08
CA PRO A 363 -29.11 -1.98 -13.92
C PRO A 363 -28.93 -3.45 -13.50
N PHE A 364 -29.99 -4.07 -12.98
CA PHE A 364 -29.93 -5.42 -12.42
C PHE A 364 -31.12 -6.27 -12.82
N ASN A 365 -30.95 -7.58 -12.78
CA ASN A 365 -32.09 -8.49 -12.79
C ASN A 365 -32.97 -8.24 -11.55
N ARG A 366 -34.29 -8.20 -11.77
CA ARG A 366 -35.30 -7.96 -10.73
C ARG A 366 -35.45 -9.15 -9.79
N THR A 367 -35.13 -10.36 -10.26
CA THR A 367 -35.10 -11.55 -9.43
C THR A 367 -33.64 -11.81 -9.03
N PRO A 368 -33.27 -11.64 -7.75
CA PRO A 368 -31.93 -11.96 -7.28
C PRO A 368 -31.61 -13.44 -7.52
N GLY A 369 -30.43 -13.72 -8.06
CA GLY A 369 -29.94 -15.09 -8.18
C GLY A 369 -29.38 -15.62 -6.85
N PRO A 370 -29.00 -16.92 -6.81
CA PRO A 370 -28.55 -17.59 -5.60
C PRO A 370 -27.31 -16.95 -4.93
N LEU A 371 -26.35 -16.42 -5.69
CA LEU A 371 -25.15 -15.75 -5.16
C LEU A 371 -25.51 -14.41 -4.53
N THR A 372 -26.39 -13.63 -5.16
CA THR A 372 -26.91 -12.38 -4.59
C THR A 372 -27.64 -12.66 -3.28
N VAL A 373 -28.48 -13.70 -3.24
CA VAL A 373 -29.18 -14.12 -2.02
C VAL A 373 -28.20 -14.55 -0.93
N ALA A 374 -27.21 -15.39 -1.26
CA ALA A 374 -26.19 -15.84 -0.32
C ALA A 374 -25.34 -14.69 0.23
N TYR A 375 -25.01 -13.71 -0.60
CA TYR A 375 -24.28 -12.51 -0.19
C TYR A 375 -25.08 -11.67 0.81
N ARG A 376 -26.36 -11.42 0.53
CA ARG A 376 -27.27 -10.71 1.44
C ARG A 376 -27.42 -11.48 2.77
N GLN A 377 -27.58 -12.80 2.70
CA GLN A 377 -27.69 -13.64 3.88
C GLN A 377 -26.46 -13.57 4.77
N ALA A 378 -25.26 -13.53 4.19
CA ALA A 378 -24.01 -13.42 4.96
C ALA A 378 -23.91 -12.15 5.81
N TYR A 379 -24.58 -11.05 5.41
CA TYR A 379 -24.74 -9.85 6.23
C TYR A 379 -25.87 -9.98 7.24
N ALA A 380 -26.99 -10.62 6.88
CA ALA A 380 -28.09 -10.88 7.81
C ALA A 380 -27.64 -11.75 8.99
N ASP A 381 -26.81 -12.75 8.73
CA ASP A 381 -26.25 -13.68 9.73
C ASP A 381 -25.35 -12.98 10.77
N LEU A 382 -24.88 -11.76 10.48
CA LEU A 382 -24.17 -10.92 11.46
C LEU A 382 -25.06 -10.56 12.66
N GLY A 383 -26.37 -10.72 12.58
CA GLY A 383 -27.29 -10.51 13.71
C GLY A 383 -27.30 -9.07 14.21
N VAL A 384 -26.88 -8.12 13.37
CA VAL A 384 -26.91 -6.68 13.63
C VAL A 384 -28.04 -6.06 12.82
N LYS A 385 -28.55 -4.92 13.29
CA LYS A 385 -29.46 -4.12 12.48
C LYS A 385 -28.73 -3.62 11.23
N LEU A 386 -29.17 -4.06 10.06
CA LEU A 386 -28.70 -3.57 8.78
C LEU A 386 -29.42 -2.27 8.39
N TRP A 387 -28.87 -1.58 7.40
CA TRP A 387 -29.48 -0.40 6.81
C TRP A 387 -30.84 -0.72 6.17
N PRO A 388 -31.71 0.30 6.00
CA PRO A 388 -32.93 0.19 5.18
C PRO A 388 -32.62 -0.31 3.77
N ASP A 389 -33.41 -1.25 3.23
CA ASP A 389 -33.22 -1.76 1.87
C ASP A 389 -33.54 -0.66 0.85
N PRO A 390 -32.55 -0.19 0.05
CA PRO A 390 -32.77 0.89 -0.91
C PRO A 390 -33.79 0.55 -2.01
N GLU A 391 -34.12 -0.73 -2.22
CA GLU A 391 -35.06 -1.21 -3.22
C GLU A 391 -36.49 -1.38 -2.68
N ASP A 392 -36.69 -1.50 -1.37
CA ASP A 392 -38.02 -1.65 -0.75
C ASP A 392 -38.66 -0.28 -0.47
N PRO A 393 -39.72 0.12 -1.19
CA PRO A 393 -40.39 1.41 -0.98
C PRO A 393 -40.83 1.65 0.47
N ASN A 394 -41.13 0.60 1.23
CA ASN A 394 -41.60 0.69 2.61
C ASN A 394 -40.52 1.17 3.58
N THR A 395 -39.24 1.07 3.21
CA THR A 395 -38.13 1.49 4.07
C THR A 395 -37.67 2.94 3.82
N ALA A 396 -38.31 3.65 2.88
CA ALA A 396 -37.94 5.01 2.50
C ALA A 396 -37.96 6.01 3.66
N ALA A 397 -38.93 5.88 4.56
CA ALA A 397 -39.02 6.73 5.75
C ALA A 397 -37.87 6.45 6.73
N ALA A 398 -37.50 5.17 6.91
CA ALA A 398 -36.37 4.78 7.74
C ALA A 398 -35.04 5.29 7.16
N ALA A 399 -34.86 5.22 5.83
CA ALA A 399 -33.67 5.75 5.16
C ALA A 399 -33.51 7.27 5.37
N ARG A 400 -34.61 8.04 5.26
CA ARG A 400 -34.59 9.49 5.53
C ARG A 400 -34.28 9.83 6.99
N ALA A 401 -34.62 8.95 7.93
CA ALA A 401 -34.35 9.13 9.35
C ALA A 401 -32.92 8.71 9.76
N THR A 402 -32.18 8.01 8.90
CA THR A 402 -30.79 7.61 9.18
C THR A 402 -29.89 8.84 9.30
N LYS A 403 -29.12 8.89 10.39
CA LYS A 403 -28.19 10.00 10.65
C LYS A 403 -27.13 10.08 9.53
N PRO A 404 -26.88 11.26 8.95
CA PRO A 404 -25.80 11.45 7.99
C PRO A 404 -24.42 11.23 8.61
N GLU A 405 -23.48 10.77 7.80
CA GLU A 405 -22.09 10.50 8.19
C GLU A 405 -21.11 11.35 7.39
N ARG A 406 -19.99 11.75 7.98
CA ARG A 406 -19.01 12.63 7.34
C ARG A 406 -17.96 11.80 6.61
N PHE A 407 -17.78 12.08 5.33
CA PHE A 407 -16.74 11.48 4.48
C PHE A 407 -15.70 12.52 4.07
N GLY A 408 -14.45 12.09 3.87
CA GLY A 408 -13.37 12.96 3.40
C GLY A 408 -12.35 12.25 2.52
N TYR A 409 -11.80 13.00 1.56
CA TYR A 409 -10.61 12.62 0.82
C TYR A 409 -9.36 13.25 1.42
N VAL A 410 -8.34 12.41 1.60
CA VAL A 410 -6.95 12.79 1.87
C VAL A 410 -6.12 12.67 0.58
N SER A 411 -4.86 13.11 0.59
CA SER A 411 -3.97 13.08 -0.58
C SER A 411 -4.51 13.74 -1.85
N LYS A 412 -5.14 14.92 -1.73
CA LYS A 412 -5.63 15.61 -2.93
C LYS A 412 -4.55 16.52 -3.51
N ALA A 413 -4.02 16.15 -4.68
CA ALA A 413 -3.20 17.04 -5.50
C ALA A 413 -4.05 18.24 -5.97
N TYR A 414 -3.53 19.45 -5.78
CA TYR A 414 -4.21 20.69 -6.18
C TYR A 414 -3.47 21.45 -7.29
N ASP A 415 -2.13 21.36 -7.34
CA ASP A 415 -1.29 22.06 -8.33
C ASP A 415 -0.02 21.25 -8.64
N GLY A 416 -0.22 20.00 -9.05
CA GLY A 416 0.87 19.03 -9.19
C GLY A 416 1.71 18.91 -7.91
N ASP A 417 3.02 19.01 -8.04
CA ASP A 417 4.00 18.88 -6.95
C ASP A 417 3.92 20.03 -5.93
N LYS A 418 3.30 21.16 -6.29
CA LYS A 418 3.36 22.42 -5.51
C LYS A 418 2.35 22.51 -4.36
N GLY A 419 1.38 21.59 -4.30
CA GLY A 419 0.35 21.65 -3.28
C GLY A 419 -0.39 20.33 -3.12
N CYS A 420 -0.32 19.77 -1.91
CA CYS A 420 -1.12 18.61 -1.54
C CYS A 420 -1.92 18.87 -0.27
N ARG A 421 -3.25 18.75 -0.38
CA ARG A 421 -4.20 18.88 0.73
C ARG A 421 -4.42 17.53 1.39
N GLY A 422 -4.26 17.48 2.72
CA GLY A 422 -4.39 16.25 3.50
C GLY A 422 -3.18 15.32 3.45
N CYS A 423 -2.11 15.64 2.69
CA CYS A 423 -0.90 14.82 2.59
C CYS A 423 -0.19 14.57 3.94
N TRP A 424 -0.48 15.38 4.95
CA TRP A 424 0.09 15.22 6.28
C TRP A 424 -0.51 14.03 7.05
N ALA A 425 -1.73 13.62 6.67
CA ALA A 425 -2.42 12.49 7.26
C ALA A 425 -2.07 11.21 6.48
N GLU A 426 -2.31 11.22 5.18
CA GLU A 426 -1.92 10.18 4.24
C GLU A 426 -1.45 10.84 2.96
N SER A 427 -0.48 10.26 2.26
CA SER A 427 0.11 10.79 1.02
C SER A 427 0.55 9.69 0.06
N THR A 428 0.72 10.03 -1.22
CA THR A 428 1.22 9.12 -2.26
C THR A 428 2.71 9.30 -2.57
N TRP A 429 3.28 8.32 -3.30
CA TRP A 429 4.68 8.35 -3.72
C TRP A 429 4.99 9.62 -4.52
N TRP A 430 4.10 9.97 -5.45
CA TRP A 430 4.24 11.15 -6.29
C TRP A 430 4.12 12.46 -5.52
N MET A 431 3.33 12.51 -4.45
CA MET A 431 3.10 13.75 -3.70
C MET A 431 4.19 14.04 -2.67
N THR A 432 4.68 13.02 -1.96
CA THR A 432 5.68 13.22 -0.90
C THR A 432 6.84 12.24 -0.96
N GLY A 433 6.60 10.99 -1.38
CA GLY A 433 7.60 9.93 -1.26
C GLY A 433 8.85 10.17 -2.10
N ARG A 434 8.68 10.54 -3.38
CA ARG A 434 9.80 10.83 -4.30
C ARG A 434 10.67 12.02 -3.88
N HIS A 435 10.17 12.87 -2.99
CA HIS A 435 10.90 14.01 -2.45
C HIS A 435 11.70 13.66 -1.18
N GLY A 436 11.79 12.37 -0.82
CA GLY A 436 12.58 11.88 0.30
C GLY A 436 11.84 11.83 1.64
N TRP A 437 10.59 12.32 1.71
CA TRP A 437 9.80 12.35 2.94
C TRP A 437 9.45 10.99 3.52
N TRP A 438 9.67 9.90 2.78
CA TRP A 438 9.41 8.56 3.28
C TRP A 438 10.67 7.85 3.75
N HIS A 439 11.84 8.37 3.44
CA HIS A 439 13.07 7.60 3.58
C HIS A 439 13.54 7.56 5.05
N ARG A 440 13.71 6.35 5.60
CA ARG A 440 14.05 6.19 7.03
C ARG A 440 15.37 6.86 7.41
N GLN A 441 16.37 6.79 6.54
CA GLN A 441 17.69 7.40 6.72
C GLN A 441 17.72 8.92 6.47
N LEU A 442 16.88 9.44 5.57
CA LEU A 442 16.89 10.88 5.21
C LEU A 442 16.15 11.75 6.23
N GLN A 443 15.18 11.19 6.94
CA GLN A 443 14.40 11.96 7.89
C GLN A 443 15.22 12.44 9.10
N GLY A 444 16.33 11.79 9.46
CA GLY A 444 17.17 12.22 10.59
C GLY A 444 16.36 12.50 11.86
N GLN A 445 16.47 13.71 12.40
CA GLN A 445 15.64 14.21 13.52
C GLN A 445 14.41 15.03 13.08
N VAL A 446 14.17 15.17 11.76
CA VAL A 446 13.03 15.94 11.24
C VAL A 446 11.73 15.24 11.62
N PRO A 447 10.78 15.92 12.29
CA PRO A 447 9.50 15.34 12.64
C PRO A 447 8.80 14.79 11.41
N ARG A 448 8.29 13.55 11.50
CA ARG A 448 7.54 12.92 10.42
C ARG A 448 6.31 13.77 10.08
N LYS A 449 6.28 14.27 8.85
CA LYS A 449 5.21 15.16 8.35
C LYS A 449 4.07 14.42 7.67
N VAL A 450 4.17 13.10 7.52
CA VAL A 450 3.20 12.22 6.86
C VAL A 450 3.00 11.00 7.77
N ALA A 451 1.75 10.59 8.04
CA ALA A 451 1.50 9.38 8.84
C ALA A 451 1.38 8.11 8.03
N ILE A 452 0.68 8.13 6.90
CA ILE A 452 0.53 6.98 6.01
C ILE A 452 1.04 7.33 4.63
N GLY A 453 1.78 6.42 4.01
CA GLY A 453 2.21 6.54 2.60
C GLY A 453 1.61 5.41 1.77
N HIS A 454 1.09 5.68 0.57
CA HIS A 454 0.66 4.65 -0.37
C HIS A 454 1.43 4.74 -1.69
N ILE A 455 2.10 3.65 -2.09
CA ILE A 455 2.89 3.57 -3.33
C ILE A 455 1.94 3.40 -4.52
N TRP A 456 1.29 4.50 -4.87
CA TRP A 456 0.29 4.61 -5.92
C TRP A 456 0.89 4.55 -7.35
N ALA A 457 0.04 4.26 -8.35
CA ALA A 457 0.34 3.86 -9.73
C ALA A 457 1.08 4.91 -10.61
N ASN A 458 1.26 4.59 -11.90
CA ASN A 458 2.12 5.29 -12.89
C ASN A 458 3.62 5.20 -12.60
N LEU A 459 4.05 4.15 -11.91
CA LEU A 459 5.47 3.82 -11.82
C LEU A 459 5.99 3.34 -13.18
N PHE A 460 7.32 3.30 -13.32
CA PHE A 460 7.97 2.72 -14.50
C PHE A 460 7.48 1.27 -14.73
N ASP A 461 7.41 0.85 -15.99
CA ASP A 461 6.85 -0.44 -16.39
C ASP A 461 7.69 -1.59 -15.83
N SER A 462 7.24 -2.12 -14.69
CA SER A 462 7.89 -3.22 -13.98
C SER A 462 6.97 -3.79 -12.91
N LYS A 463 6.95 -5.11 -12.82
CA LYS A 463 6.24 -5.87 -11.78
C LYS A 463 6.87 -5.75 -10.38
N PHE A 464 8.03 -5.12 -10.25
CA PHE A 464 8.77 -4.97 -8.98
C PHE A 464 9.01 -3.49 -8.60
N ALA A 465 8.36 -2.55 -9.30
CA ALA A 465 8.59 -1.12 -9.10
C ALA A 465 8.27 -0.65 -7.67
N LYS A 466 7.22 -1.20 -7.06
CA LYS A 466 6.81 -0.86 -5.69
C LYS A 466 7.80 -1.37 -4.66
N GLU A 467 8.32 -2.58 -4.86
CA GLU A 467 9.32 -3.23 -4.04
C GLU A 467 10.65 -2.47 -4.09
N ILE A 468 11.04 -1.97 -5.27
CA ILE A 468 12.21 -1.08 -5.39
C ILE A 468 12.03 0.16 -4.52
N ILE A 469 10.86 0.81 -4.56
CA ILE A 469 10.58 1.98 -3.73
C ILE A 469 10.72 1.62 -2.25
N LEU A 470 10.15 0.49 -1.81
CA LEU A 470 10.29 0.01 -0.44
C LEU A 470 11.75 -0.24 -0.05
N MET A 471 12.55 -0.83 -0.94
CA MET A 471 13.96 -1.10 -0.71
C MET A 471 14.74 0.20 -0.57
N HIS A 472 14.53 1.13 -1.49
CA HIS A 472 15.22 2.42 -1.52
C HIS A 472 14.87 3.30 -0.33
N THR A 473 13.61 3.31 0.09
CA THR A 473 13.16 4.14 1.21
C THR A 473 13.44 3.52 2.59
N GLY A 474 14.04 2.32 2.63
CA GLY A 474 14.40 1.61 3.86
C GLY A 474 13.24 0.90 4.55
N TRP A 475 12.11 0.69 3.86
CA TRP A 475 10.92 0.01 4.38
C TRP A 475 10.82 -1.46 4.00
N TYR A 476 11.76 -1.95 3.19
CA TYR A 476 11.84 -3.38 2.83
C TYR A 476 12.58 -4.17 3.92
N ASN A 477 11.92 -5.19 4.47
CA ASN A 477 12.53 -6.05 5.48
C ASN A 477 13.28 -7.21 4.81
N TRP A 478 14.60 -7.05 4.71
CA TRP A 478 15.52 -8.06 4.16
C TRP A 478 15.53 -9.37 4.95
N ARG A 479 15.26 -9.35 6.26
CA ARG A 479 15.21 -10.57 7.09
C ARG A 479 13.97 -11.40 6.76
N ILE A 480 12.83 -10.75 6.53
CA ILE A 480 11.60 -11.43 6.09
C ILE A 480 11.79 -12.02 4.70
N ALA A 481 12.40 -11.26 3.78
CA ALA A 481 12.73 -11.76 2.45
C ALA A 481 13.68 -12.97 2.48
N ALA A 482 14.68 -12.97 3.36
CA ALA A 482 15.60 -14.08 3.57
C ALA A 482 14.90 -15.34 4.10
N ARG A 483 13.97 -15.15 5.06
CA ARG A 483 13.13 -16.25 5.58
C ARG A 483 12.22 -16.83 4.51
N LEU A 484 11.58 -15.98 3.70
CA LEU A 484 10.75 -16.39 2.56
C LEU A 484 11.54 -17.22 1.54
N ALA A 485 12.75 -16.78 1.20
CA ALA A 485 13.66 -17.50 0.32
C ALA A 485 14.24 -18.79 0.92
N LYS A 486 13.90 -19.12 2.18
CA LYS A 486 14.49 -20.22 2.98
C LYS A 486 16.03 -20.15 3.02
N SER A 487 16.59 -18.96 2.85
CA SER A 487 18.03 -18.70 2.81
C SER A 487 18.35 -17.68 3.90
N ARG A 488 18.88 -18.15 5.04
CA ARG A 488 19.18 -17.31 6.20
C ARG A 488 20.12 -16.11 5.95
N PRO A 489 21.07 -16.13 4.99
CA PRO A 489 21.99 -15.00 4.84
C PRO A 489 21.77 -14.08 3.63
N ARG A 490 20.91 -14.40 2.64
CA ARG A 490 21.02 -13.77 1.31
C ARG A 490 19.68 -13.71 0.57
N THR A 491 19.12 -12.51 0.43
CA THR A 491 18.13 -12.22 -0.61
C THR A 491 18.73 -11.22 -1.56
N TYR A 492 18.75 -11.55 -2.84
CA TYR A 492 19.14 -10.65 -3.91
C TYR A 492 18.00 -10.63 -4.91
N PHE A 493 17.59 -9.42 -5.31
CA PHE A 493 16.63 -9.26 -6.38
C PHE A 493 17.41 -9.09 -7.68
N ALA A 494 17.21 -10.02 -8.59
CA ALA A 494 17.45 -9.78 -10.00
C ALA A 494 16.15 -9.20 -10.58
N ASN A 495 16.26 -8.16 -11.41
CA ASN A 495 15.17 -7.47 -12.13
C ASN A 495 14.40 -8.33 -13.16
N GLN A 496 14.31 -9.65 -12.96
CA GLN A 496 13.73 -10.56 -13.94
C GLN A 496 12.21 -10.59 -13.88
N ASN A 497 11.60 -10.64 -15.06
CA ASN A 497 10.18 -10.95 -15.24
C ASN A 497 10.02 -12.48 -15.12
N CYS A 498 9.73 -12.99 -13.92
CA CYS A 498 9.65 -14.43 -13.62
C CYS A 498 8.41 -15.15 -14.20
N PHE A 499 7.78 -14.63 -15.26
CA PHE A 499 6.50 -15.15 -15.77
C PHE A 499 6.51 -15.54 -17.25
N GLU A 500 7.59 -15.31 -18.01
CA GLU A 500 7.70 -15.92 -19.33
C GLU A 500 8.32 -17.32 -19.20
N GLU A 501 7.55 -18.34 -19.58
CA GLU A 501 7.93 -19.77 -19.57
C GLU A 501 9.15 -20.10 -20.47
N SER A 502 9.68 -19.12 -21.20
CA SER A 502 10.68 -19.32 -22.25
C SER A 502 12.11 -19.51 -21.74
N HIS A 503 12.42 -19.13 -20.48
CA HIS A 503 13.79 -19.25 -19.96
C HIS A 503 13.85 -19.76 -18.51
N PRO A 504 14.55 -20.89 -18.25
CA PRO A 504 14.80 -21.32 -16.88
C PRO A 504 15.64 -20.27 -16.16
N VAL A 505 15.09 -19.68 -15.10
CA VAL A 505 15.81 -18.77 -14.22
C VAL A 505 16.96 -19.55 -13.56
N PRO A 506 18.23 -19.13 -13.75
CA PRO A 506 19.35 -19.81 -13.09
C PRO A 506 19.21 -19.67 -11.57
N GLU A 507 19.41 -20.77 -10.85
CA GLU A 507 19.38 -20.78 -9.38
C GLU A 507 20.49 -19.87 -8.83
N VAL A 508 20.12 -18.71 -8.29
CA VAL A 508 21.06 -17.72 -7.77
C VAL A 508 21.54 -18.13 -6.38
N ARG A 509 22.66 -18.84 -6.30
CA ARG A 509 23.22 -19.31 -5.02
C ARG A 509 24.16 -18.31 -4.36
N THR A 510 24.76 -17.41 -5.13
CA THR A 510 25.83 -16.53 -4.65
C THR A 510 25.80 -15.17 -5.36
N VAL A 511 26.11 -14.11 -4.62
CA VAL A 511 26.32 -12.76 -5.18
C VAL A 511 27.68 -12.26 -4.74
N VAL A 512 28.33 -11.56 -5.65
CA VAL A 512 29.58 -10.85 -5.41
C VAL A 512 29.34 -9.35 -5.54
N ALA A 513 29.86 -8.59 -4.59
CA ALA A 513 29.78 -7.14 -4.54
C ALA A 513 31.15 -6.57 -4.19
N TYR A 514 31.39 -5.33 -4.58
CA TYR A 514 32.50 -4.57 -4.01
C TYR A 514 32.22 -4.24 -2.53
N GLN A 515 33.28 -4.19 -1.73
CA GLN A 515 33.19 -3.65 -0.37
C GLN A 515 32.81 -2.16 -0.42
N PRO A 516 32.03 -1.64 0.55
CA PRO A 516 31.75 -0.21 0.64
C PRO A 516 33.03 0.65 0.56
N GLY A 517 32.97 1.74 -0.20
CA GLY A 517 34.09 2.67 -0.43
C GLY A 517 35.06 2.29 -1.57
N VAL A 518 35.01 1.05 -2.10
CA VAL A 518 35.86 0.66 -3.25
C VAL A 518 35.43 1.39 -4.54
N VAL A 519 34.13 1.58 -4.72
CA VAL A 519 33.58 2.44 -5.77
C VAL A 519 33.17 3.75 -5.12
N HIS A 520 33.81 4.85 -5.53
CA HIS A 520 33.65 6.19 -4.94
C HIS A 520 33.72 7.27 -6.02
N GLY A 521 33.34 8.51 -5.69
CA GLY A 521 33.27 9.64 -6.64
C GLY A 521 34.60 10.09 -7.26
N GLY A 522 35.73 9.63 -6.71
CA GLY A 522 37.05 9.93 -7.25
C GLY A 522 37.47 9.02 -8.41
N LEU A 523 36.69 8.01 -8.75
CA LEU A 523 36.98 7.15 -9.90
C LEU A 523 36.71 7.90 -11.20
N SER A 524 37.61 7.78 -12.18
CA SER A 524 37.31 8.11 -13.58
C SER A 524 36.28 7.15 -14.17
N LYS A 525 35.67 7.53 -15.29
CA LYS A 525 34.73 6.68 -16.04
C LYS A 525 35.38 5.35 -16.42
N GLU A 526 36.62 5.39 -16.86
CA GLU A 526 37.41 4.22 -17.26
C GLU A 526 37.64 3.28 -16.07
N GLN A 527 37.99 3.83 -14.90
CA GLN A 527 38.17 3.04 -13.68
C GLN A 527 36.86 2.43 -13.19
N TYR A 528 35.75 3.17 -13.24
CA TYR A 528 34.43 2.63 -12.90
C TYR A 528 34.03 1.50 -13.84
N VAL A 529 34.18 1.68 -15.16
CA VAL A 529 33.89 0.64 -16.16
C VAL A 529 34.80 -0.59 -15.95
N ALA A 530 36.08 -0.38 -15.63
CA ALA A 530 36.99 -1.47 -15.31
C ALA A 530 36.56 -2.23 -14.04
N ALA A 531 36.09 -1.52 -13.00
CA ALA A 531 35.55 -2.13 -11.79
C ALA A 531 34.29 -2.96 -12.09
N VAL A 532 33.33 -2.39 -12.82
CA VAL A 532 32.12 -3.11 -13.27
C VAL A 532 32.50 -4.37 -14.06
N ARG A 533 33.41 -4.28 -15.04
CA ARG A 533 33.89 -5.44 -15.80
C ARG A 533 34.60 -6.47 -14.93
N GLY A 534 35.44 -6.05 -14.00
CA GLY A 534 36.12 -6.93 -13.06
C GLY A 534 35.14 -7.69 -12.18
N LEU A 535 34.12 -7.00 -11.65
CA LEU A 535 33.05 -7.62 -10.88
C LEU A 535 32.27 -8.64 -11.71
N ALA A 536 31.97 -8.33 -12.97
CA ALA A 536 31.32 -9.25 -13.90
C ALA A 536 32.14 -10.53 -14.10
N GLN A 537 33.44 -10.38 -14.34
CA GLN A 537 34.36 -11.51 -14.53
C GLN A 537 34.43 -12.40 -13.29
N VAL A 538 34.51 -11.81 -12.10
CA VAL A 538 34.48 -12.54 -10.83
C VAL A 538 33.14 -13.25 -10.65
N ALA A 539 32.02 -12.59 -10.96
CA ALA A 539 30.70 -13.19 -10.87
C ALA A 539 30.58 -14.43 -11.77
N VAL A 540 30.99 -14.32 -13.04
CA VAL A 540 31.00 -15.46 -13.98
C VAL A 540 31.90 -16.58 -13.48
N ALA A 541 33.12 -16.26 -13.04
CA ALA A 541 34.08 -17.27 -12.55
C ALA A 541 33.57 -18.02 -11.31
N LEU A 542 32.77 -17.37 -10.47
CA LEU A 542 32.20 -17.95 -9.26
C LEU A 542 30.82 -18.61 -9.45
N GLY A 543 30.24 -18.55 -10.67
CA GLY A 543 28.84 -18.91 -10.87
C GLY A 543 27.89 -18.07 -10.00
N ALA A 544 28.26 -16.82 -9.76
CA ALA A 544 27.56 -15.85 -8.93
C ALA A 544 26.91 -14.76 -9.78
N ILE A 545 26.03 -13.95 -9.19
CA ILE A 545 25.53 -12.71 -9.79
C ILE A 545 26.32 -11.52 -9.25
N ALA A 546 26.67 -10.58 -10.14
CA ALA A 546 27.30 -9.32 -9.75
C ALA A 546 26.25 -8.38 -9.14
N ALA A 547 26.54 -7.85 -7.95
CA ALA A 547 25.87 -6.68 -7.41
C ALA A 547 26.52 -5.42 -7.99
N TRP A 548 25.98 -4.90 -9.08
CA TRP A 548 26.53 -3.77 -9.80
C TRP A 548 26.63 -2.55 -8.88
N PRO A 549 27.82 -1.95 -8.75
CA PRO A 549 28.02 -0.79 -7.90
C PRO A 549 27.38 0.44 -8.54
N ALA A 550 26.74 1.29 -7.75
CA ALA A 550 26.29 2.60 -8.23
C ALA A 550 27.49 3.50 -8.58
N ALA A 551 27.32 4.34 -9.60
CA ALA A 551 28.27 5.40 -9.87
C ALA A 551 27.97 6.57 -8.93
N SER A 552 28.97 7.04 -8.18
CA SER A 552 28.78 8.14 -7.22
C SER A 552 28.47 9.45 -7.96
N CYS A 553 27.55 10.23 -7.41
CA CYS A 553 27.18 11.55 -7.96
C CYS A 553 28.31 12.58 -7.91
N ASP A 554 29.29 12.37 -7.03
CA ASP A 554 30.47 13.23 -6.94
C ASP A 554 31.43 12.99 -8.11
N SER A 555 31.19 11.96 -8.92
CA SER A 555 31.99 11.67 -10.10
C SER A 555 31.76 12.71 -11.19
N GLU A 556 32.82 13.41 -11.59
CA GLU A 556 32.76 14.48 -12.61
C GLU A 556 32.19 14.01 -13.95
N TRP A 557 32.29 12.72 -14.26
CA TRP A 557 31.83 12.12 -15.51
C TRP A 557 30.39 11.58 -15.47
N VAL A 558 29.79 11.45 -14.28
CA VAL A 558 28.38 11.03 -14.11
C VAL A 558 27.45 12.23 -14.35
N LEU A 559 27.91 13.43 -14.00
CA LEU A 559 27.20 14.69 -14.14
C LEU A 559 27.92 15.58 -15.16
N ASN A 560 27.49 15.59 -16.43
CA ASN A 560 27.99 16.60 -17.36
C ASN A 560 27.41 17.98 -16.96
N LYS A 561 28.12 18.68 -16.08
CA LYS A 561 27.76 20.00 -15.54
C LYS A 561 27.60 21.06 -16.64
N GLU A 562 28.23 20.88 -17.78
CA GLU A 562 28.25 21.85 -18.89
C GLU A 562 27.02 21.72 -19.79
N GLU A 563 26.64 20.51 -20.19
CA GLU A 563 25.39 20.25 -20.93
C GLU A 563 24.14 20.54 -20.07
N ALA A 564 24.16 20.18 -18.79
CA ALA A 564 23.06 20.49 -17.87
C ALA A 564 22.86 22.01 -17.69
N ARG A 565 23.95 22.78 -17.59
CA ARG A 565 23.92 24.25 -17.52
C ARG A 565 23.48 24.89 -18.83
N GLN A 566 23.96 24.40 -19.98
CA GLN A 566 23.62 24.96 -21.30
C GLN A 566 22.13 24.79 -21.66
N GLN A 567 21.46 23.77 -21.12
CA GLN A 567 20.02 23.54 -21.32
C GLN A 567 19.11 24.28 -20.32
N GLY A 568 19.66 25.19 -19.51
CA GLY A 568 18.90 25.92 -18.49
C GLY A 568 18.35 25.05 -17.35
N ARG A 569 18.86 23.81 -17.21
CA ARG A 569 18.44 22.87 -16.18
C ARG A 569 19.20 23.21 -14.89
N GLN A 570 18.52 23.83 -13.93
CA GLN A 570 19.08 24.13 -12.61
C GLN A 570 19.29 22.85 -11.79
N GLY A 571 20.28 22.00 -12.07
CA GLY A 571 20.69 20.91 -11.16
C GLY A 571 19.60 19.93 -10.67
N THR A 572 18.37 20.02 -11.18
CA THR A 572 17.24 19.18 -10.80
C THR A 572 17.23 17.99 -11.76
N GLY A 573 18.08 17.02 -11.45
CA GLY A 573 17.93 15.61 -11.78
C GLY A 573 17.17 15.26 -13.06
N GLN A 574 17.78 15.51 -14.23
CA GLN A 574 17.54 14.73 -15.45
C GLN A 574 18.88 14.17 -15.94
N HIS A 575 19.21 12.95 -15.53
CA HIS A 575 20.37 12.16 -15.91
C HIS A 575 19.89 11.07 -16.88
N ALA A 576 20.72 10.76 -17.86
CA ALA A 576 20.58 9.55 -18.64
C ALA A 576 21.87 8.76 -18.39
N VAL A 577 21.76 7.57 -17.81
CA VAL A 577 22.94 6.71 -17.64
C VAL A 577 23.13 5.89 -18.91
N PRO A 578 24.34 5.87 -19.51
CA PRO A 578 24.56 5.24 -20.80
C PRO A 578 24.74 3.72 -20.62
N TRP A 579 23.68 3.01 -20.25
CA TRP A 579 23.69 1.55 -20.11
C TRP A 579 23.38 0.80 -21.42
N SER A 580 23.22 1.50 -22.55
CA SER A 580 22.84 0.93 -23.85
C SER A 580 23.81 -0.12 -24.43
N TYR A 581 24.93 -0.39 -23.77
CA TYR A 581 25.98 -1.33 -24.23
C TYR A 581 26.15 -2.55 -23.33
N LEU A 582 25.40 -2.64 -22.22
CA LEU A 582 25.49 -3.75 -21.28
C LEU A 582 24.14 -4.47 -21.21
N ASP A 583 24.17 -5.78 -21.41
CA ASP A 583 23.01 -6.64 -21.19
C ASP A 583 22.70 -6.71 -19.69
N THR A 584 21.78 -5.85 -19.26
CA THR A 584 21.41 -5.62 -17.86
C THR A 584 20.23 -6.49 -17.41
N ARG A 585 19.97 -7.62 -18.09
CA ARG A 585 18.93 -8.60 -17.72
C ARG A 585 19.13 -9.24 -16.34
N TYR A 586 20.27 -8.97 -15.69
CA TYR A 586 20.65 -9.49 -14.38
C TYR A 586 21.24 -8.37 -13.50
N ILE A 587 20.39 -7.48 -12.98
CA ILE A 587 20.82 -6.43 -12.04
C ILE A 587 20.50 -6.83 -10.60
N VAL A 588 21.53 -6.89 -9.76
CA VAL A 588 21.47 -6.73 -8.30
C VAL A 588 22.19 -5.41 -8.01
N GLN A 589 21.64 -4.49 -7.20
CA GLN A 589 22.29 -3.21 -6.88
C GLN A 589 22.68 -3.12 -5.40
N ALA A 590 23.85 -2.53 -5.14
CA ALA A 590 24.28 -2.13 -3.80
C ALA A 590 23.82 -0.69 -3.51
N PHE A 591 23.38 -0.44 -2.28
CA PHE A 591 22.81 0.84 -1.82
C PHE A 591 23.89 1.93 -1.66
N GLY A 592 23.57 3.17 -2.03
CA GLY A 592 24.36 4.36 -1.71
C GLY A 592 24.21 4.81 -0.25
N ASP A 593 25.23 5.50 0.28
CA ASP A 593 25.33 5.89 1.70
C ASP A 593 24.69 7.27 2.02
N SER A 594 24.18 8.02 1.03
CA SER A 594 23.65 9.40 1.24
C SER A 594 22.64 9.87 0.18
N LEU A 595 21.88 10.94 0.48
CA LEU A 595 20.91 11.61 -0.42
C LEU A 595 21.55 12.05 -1.74
N GLU A 596 22.75 12.64 -1.66
CA GLU A 596 23.49 13.12 -2.82
C GLU A 596 23.86 11.95 -3.73
N ASN A 597 24.23 10.77 -3.19
CA ASN A 597 24.51 9.58 -4.01
C ASN A 597 23.25 8.96 -4.65
N LEU A 598 22.10 9.02 -3.97
CA LEU A 598 20.83 8.44 -4.44
C LEU A 598 20.17 9.21 -5.60
N GLN A 599 20.42 10.52 -5.73
CA GLN A 599 19.84 11.35 -6.80
C GLN A 599 20.33 10.97 -8.21
N CYS A 600 21.53 10.37 -8.35
CA CYS A 600 22.01 9.86 -9.64
C CYS A 600 21.52 8.45 -9.96
N GLU A 601 21.29 7.63 -8.95
CA GLU A 601 20.79 6.25 -9.11
C GLU A 601 19.35 6.22 -9.68
N TRP A 602 18.53 7.20 -9.31
CA TRP A 602 17.10 7.30 -9.68
C TRP A 602 16.83 7.30 -11.18
N MET A 603 17.80 7.78 -11.98
CA MET A 603 17.61 7.97 -13.42
C MET A 603 18.35 6.97 -14.30
N ALA A 604 19.20 6.13 -13.71
CA ALA A 604 19.58 4.88 -14.36
C ALA A 604 18.35 3.96 -14.54
N LEU A 605 17.43 3.99 -13.58
CA LEU A 605 16.23 3.13 -13.53
C LEU A 605 15.08 3.65 -14.40
N ALA A 606 14.96 4.97 -14.58
CA ALA A 606 13.89 5.59 -15.35
C ALA A 606 14.13 5.59 -16.88
N HIS A 607 15.33 5.23 -17.34
CA HIS A 607 15.72 5.36 -18.75
C HIS A 607 15.83 4.03 -19.50
N HIS A 608 14.95 3.07 -19.21
CA HIS A 608 14.61 2.00 -20.15
C HIS A 608 13.11 2.05 -20.44
N GLY A 609 12.76 2.81 -21.49
CA GLY A 609 11.38 3.08 -21.85
C GLY A 609 11.22 4.17 -22.91
N ARG A 610 12.03 4.10 -23.97
CA ARG A 610 11.63 4.51 -25.33
C ARG A 610 12.18 3.50 -26.31
#